data_AF-L9ZCF6-F1
#
_entry.id   AF-L9ZCF6-F1
#
_cell.length_a   1.000
_cell.length_b   1.000
_cell.length_c   1.000
_cell.angle_alpha   90.00
_cell.angle_beta   90.00
_cell.angle_gamma   90.00
#
_symmetry.space_group_name_H-M   'P 1'
#
loop_
_entity.id
_entity.type
_entity.pdbx_description
1 polymer ?
#
loop_
_entity_poly.entity_id
_entity_poly.type
_entity_poly.pdbx_seq_one_letter_code
_entity_poly.pdbx_strand_id
1 'polypeptide(L)'
;MNERLNRRISAVVGVFLVLVAGAIVVLGDGLLETPVLLVQVTLMGVAGVCDIIAAADTRLTARWAWYRWGGLGNIFLGLSLPLGFAESGTGRLFVVGVAIGGLSLGLMGVDMLVYHGKYTRNERLDRDGT
;
A
#
# COMPACT_ATOMS: atom_id res chain seq x y z
N MET A 1 -14.98 15.22 3.05
CA MET A 1 -13.92 14.48 3.81
C MET A 1 -12.64 15.30 3.88
N ASN A 2 -11.85 15.24 4.97
CA ASN A 2 -10.73 16.17 5.17
C ASN A 2 -9.47 15.73 4.40
N GLU A 3 -9.27 16.26 3.18
CA GLU A 3 -8.18 15.87 2.26
C GLU A 3 -6.79 15.96 2.91
N ARG A 4 -6.53 17.01 3.69
CA ARG A 4 -5.26 17.21 4.39
C ARG A 4 -4.93 16.08 5.37
N LEU A 5 -5.95 15.52 6.03
CA LEU A 5 -5.75 14.41 6.96
C LEU A 5 -5.42 13.13 6.21
N ASN A 6 -6.14 12.80 5.13
CA ASN A 6 -5.86 11.62 4.32
C ASN A 6 -4.45 11.67 3.73
N ARG A 7 -4.03 12.82 3.21
CA ARG A 7 -2.66 13.01 2.68
C ARG A 7 -1.60 12.85 3.75
N ARG A 8 -1.83 13.33 4.97
CA ARG A 8 -0.92 13.11 6.11
C ARG A 8 -0.82 11.63 6.49
N ILE A 9 -1.94 10.91 6.50
CA ILE A 9 -1.94 9.47 6.78
C ILE A 9 -1.13 8.74 5.72
N SER A 10 -1.37 9.02 4.43
CA SER A 10 -0.56 8.45 3.34
C SER A 10 0.93 8.80 3.49
N ALA A 11 1.29 10.02 3.90
CA ALA A 11 2.69 10.37 4.15
C ALA A 11 3.32 9.50 5.24
N VAL A 12 2.64 9.37 6.38
CA VAL A 12 3.13 8.61 7.54
C VAL A 12 3.27 7.14 7.20
N VAL A 13 2.24 6.55 6.58
CA VAL A 13 2.24 5.15 6.16
C VAL A 13 3.34 4.93 5.12
N GLY A 14 3.44 5.80 4.11
CA GLY A 14 4.42 5.66 3.06
C GLY A 14 5.86 5.73 3.56
N VAL A 15 6.18 6.71 4.40
CA VAL A 15 7.50 6.83 5.04
C VAL A 15 7.81 5.62 5.91
N PHE A 16 6.84 5.16 6.71
CA PHE A 16 7.00 3.96 7.53
C PHE A 16 7.33 2.73 6.68
N LEU A 17 6.56 2.47 5.61
CA LEU A 17 6.78 1.32 4.73
C LEU A 17 8.15 1.36 4.05
N VAL A 18 8.58 2.54 3.57
CA VAL A 18 9.91 2.69 2.96
C VAL A 18 11.02 2.47 3.99
N LEU A 19 10.88 2.97 5.22
CA LEU A 19 11.86 2.75 6.28
C LEU A 19 11.95 1.28 6.67
N VAL A 20 10.82 0.58 6.81
CA VAL A 20 10.81 -0.85 7.11
C VAL A 20 11.43 -1.65 5.97
N ALA A 21 11.07 -1.35 4.71
CA ALA A 21 11.66 -2.02 3.55
C ALA A 21 13.18 -1.79 3.49
N GLY A 22 13.63 -0.54 3.69
CA GLY A 22 15.04 -0.19 3.74
C GLY A 22 15.78 -0.88 4.89
N ALA A 23 15.18 -0.96 6.08
CA ALA A 23 15.76 -1.67 7.21
C ALA A 23 15.93 -3.17 6.91
N ILE A 24 14.94 -3.80 6.27
CA ILE A 24 15.04 -5.21 5.87
C ILE A 24 16.13 -5.40 4.81
N VAL A 25 16.29 -4.47 3.86
CA VAL A 25 17.36 -4.53 2.85
C VAL A 25 18.76 -4.37 3.49
N VAL A 26 18.89 -3.50 4.48
CA VAL A 26 20.19 -3.19 5.11
C VAL A 26 20.58 -4.24 6.17
N LEU A 27 19.62 -4.74 6.92
CA LEU A 27 19.85 -5.62 8.08
C LEU A 27 19.53 -7.09 7.80
N GLY A 28 18.78 -7.38 6.73
CA GLY A 28 18.33 -8.71 6.37
C GLY A 28 19.41 -9.48 5.61
N ASP A 29 19.83 -10.60 6.18
CA ASP A 29 20.74 -11.53 5.52
C ASP A 29 19.96 -12.52 4.63
N GLY A 30 20.57 -13.00 3.55
CA GLY A 30 19.94 -14.00 2.66
C GLY A 30 18.73 -13.50 1.86
N LEU A 31 18.57 -12.19 1.69
CA LEU A 31 17.45 -11.58 0.97
C LEU A 31 17.36 -12.01 -0.51
N LEU A 32 18.52 -12.25 -1.13
CA LEU A 32 18.63 -12.80 -2.48
C LEU A 32 18.40 -14.31 -2.53
N GLU A 33 18.57 -15.01 -1.41
CA GLU A 33 18.39 -16.45 -1.29
C GLU A 33 16.91 -16.81 -1.08
N THR A 34 16.11 -15.85 -0.59
CA THR A 34 14.68 -16.01 -0.35
C THR A 34 13.88 -15.14 -1.34
N PRO A 35 13.57 -15.64 -2.56
CA PRO A 35 12.93 -14.84 -3.61
C PRO A 35 11.55 -14.30 -3.19
N VAL A 36 10.81 -15.03 -2.34
CA VAL A 36 9.52 -14.60 -1.81
C VAL A 36 9.67 -13.34 -0.94
N LEU A 37 10.69 -13.30 -0.09
CA LEU A 37 10.97 -12.15 0.79
C LEU A 37 11.45 -10.94 -0.02
N LEU A 38 12.27 -11.15 -1.06
CA LEU A 38 12.66 -10.09 -2.00
C LEU A 38 11.43 -9.45 -2.67
N VAL A 39 10.51 -10.27 -3.19
CA VAL A 39 9.27 -9.80 -3.82
C VAL A 39 8.40 -9.04 -2.82
N GLN A 40 8.22 -9.58 -1.61
CA GLN A 40 7.47 -8.91 -0.54
C GLN A 40 8.04 -7.53 -0.23
N VAL A 41 9.35 -7.44 0.06
CA VAL A 41 10.02 -6.20 0.44
C VAL A 41 9.94 -5.18 -0.69
N THR A 42 10.07 -5.64 -1.94
CA THR A 42 9.91 -4.79 -3.12
C THR A 42 8.49 -4.24 -3.22
N LEU A 43 7.46 -5.09 -3.11
CA LEU A 43 6.07 -4.67 -3.14
C LEU A 43 5.75 -3.68 -2.02
N MET A 44 6.27 -3.92 -0.82
CA MET A 44 6.09 -3.04 0.34
C MET A 44 6.78 -1.68 0.13
N GLY A 45 7.99 -1.67 -0.42
CA GLY A 45 8.70 -0.45 -0.77
C GLY A 45 7.97 0.36 -1.85
N VAL A 46 7.49 -0.31 -2.90
CA VAL A 46 6.69 0.33 -3.96
C VAL A 46 5.38 0.88 -3.40
N ALA A 47 4.71 0.15 -2.50
CA ALA A 47 3.53 0.65 -1.80
C ALA A 47 3.83 1.95 -1.04
N GLY A 48 4.92 1.97 -0.28
CA GLY A 48 5.34 3.14 0.46
C GLY A 48 5.66 4.36 -0.42
N VAL A 49 6.32 4.13 -1.57
CA VAL A 49 6.57 5.19 -2.57
C VAL A 49 5.27 5.73 -3.14
N CYS A 50 4.30 4.87 -3.47
CA CYS A 50 3.00 5.30 -3.97
C CYS A 50 2.26 6.17 -2.95
N ASP A 51 2.32 5.81 -1.66
CA ASP A 51 1.70 6.58 -0.58
C ASP A 51 2.39 7.92 -0.34
N ILE A 52 3.71 7.99 -0.47
CA ILE A 52 4.46 9.27 -0.44
C ILE A 52 4.06 10.15 -1.62
N ILE A 53 3.95 9.60 -2.83
CA ILE A 53 3.49 10.35 -4.01
C ILE A 53 2.06 10.85 -3.80
N ALA A 54 1.17 10.01 -3.26
CA ALA A 54 -0.21 10.38 -2.94
C ALA A 54 -0.29 11.54 -1.93
N ALA A 55 0.67 11.60 -1.00
CA ALA A 55 0.72 12.66 0.01
C ALA A 55 1.28 13.99 -0.53
N ALA A 56 2.14 13.94 -1.56
CA ALA A 56 2.85 15.11 -2.07
C ALA A 56 2.04 15.85 -3.14
N ASP A 57 1.97 17.18 -3.04
CA ASP A 57 1.50 18.05 -4.12
C ASP A 57 2.57 18.17 -5.21
N THR A 58 2.63 17.18 -6.08
CA THR A 58 3.57 17.12 -7.20
C THR A 58 2.82 17.21 -8.53
N ARG A 59 3.57 17.45 -9.61
CA ARG A 59 2.99 17.38 -10.96
C ARG A 59 2.38 16.01 -11.29
N LEU A 60 2.77 14.95 -10.57
CA LEU A 60 2.21 13.61 -10.71
C LEU A 60 0.83 13.50 -10.09
N THR A 61 0.58 14.10 -8.93
CA THR A 61 -0.77 14.14 -8.31
C THR A 61 -1.72 15.09 -9.03
N ALA A 62 -1.18 16.09 -9.75
CA ALA A 62 -1.94 16.94 -10.67
C ALA A 62 -2.37 16.22 -11.96
N ARG A 63 -1.60 15.23 -12.43
CA ARG A 63 -1.93 14.43 -13.63
C ARG A 63 -2.74 13.17 -13.29
N TRP A 64 -2.47 12.57 -12.14
CA TRP A 64 -3.11 11.35 -11.69
C TRP A 64 -3.53 11.53 -10.24
N ALA A 65 -4.83 11.56 -9.99
CA ALA A 65 -5.39 11.99 -8.72
C ALA A 65 -4.76 11.27 -7.52
N TRP A 66 -4.49 12.01 -6.45
CA TRP A 66 -3.80 11.53 -5.24
C TRP A 66 -4.41 10.23 -4.66
N TYR A 67 -5.73 10.08 -4.70
CA TYR A 67 -6.41 8.89 -4.21
C TYR A 67 -6.14 7.64 -5.05
N ARG A 68 -5.83 7.78 -6.34
CA ARG A 68 -5.46 6.65 -7.22
C ARG A 68 -4.06 6.14 -6.89
N TRP A 69 -3.12 7.04 -6.55
CA TRP A 69 -1.81 6.67 -6.04
C TRP A 69 -1.90 5.92 -4.70
N GLY A 70 -2.72 6.41 -3.76
CA GLY A 70 -2.98 5.69 -2.51
C GLY A 70 -3.71 4.34 -2.73
N GLY A 71 -4.57 4.27 -3.75
CA GLY A 71 -5.19 3.03 -4.17
C GLY A 71 -4.16 1.99 -4.67
N LEU A 72 -3.20 2.44 -5.47
CA LEU A 72 -2.08 1.61 -5.94
C LEU A 72 -1.22 1.12 -4.76
N GLY A 73 -0.93 2.01 -3.80
CA GLY A 73 -0.22 1.68 -2.57
C GLY A 73 -0.91 0.56 -1.79
N ASN A 74 -2.23 0.68 -1.59
CA ASN A 74 -3.04 -0.34 -0.93
C ASN A 74 -3.04 -1.70 -1.65
N ILE A 75 -3.03 -1.72 -2.99
CA ILE A 75 -2.93 -2.96 -3.77
C ILE A 75 -1.58 -3.65 -3.50
N PHE A 76 -0.48 -2.91 -3.63
CA PHE A 76 0.84 -3.48 -3.42
C PHE A 76 1.07 -3.92 -1.97
N LEU A 77 0.61 -3.13 -1.00
CA LEU A 77 0.67 -3.48 0.41
C LEU A 77 -0.16 -4.75 0.69
N GLY A 78 -1.38 -4.81 0.17
CA GLY A 78 -2.28 -5.95 0.31
C GLY A 78 -1.70 -7.25 -0.22
N LEU A 79 -0.94 -7.19 -1.32
CA LEU A 79 -0.24 -8.34 -1.89
C LEU A 79 1.03 -8.71 -1.10
N SER A 80 1.74 -7.71 -0.55
CA SER A 80 2.98 -7.95 0.21
C SER A 80 2.73 -8.73 1.51
N LEU A 81 1.62 -8.44 2.20
CA LEU A 81 1.32 -9.01 3.51
C LEU A 81 1.28 -10.55 3.54
N PRO A 82 0.47 -11.25 2.72
CA PRO A 82 0.42 -12.71 2.73
C PRO A 82 1.74 -13.37 2.31
N LEU A 83 2.52 -12.74 1.42
CA LEU A 83 3.81 -13.27 0.98
C LEU A 83 4.83 -13.37 2.12
N GLY A 84 4.80 -12.42 3.06
CA GLY A 84 5.73 -12.43 4.19
C GLY A 84 5.49 -13.49 5.24
N PHE A 85 4.29 -14.06 5.28
CA PHE A 85 3.93 -15.06 6.28
C PHE A 85 3.69 -16.45 5.68
N ALA A 86 3.71 -16.59 4.35
CA ALA A 86 3.51 -17.86 3.67
C ALA A 86 4.58 -18.91 4.02
N GLU A 87 5.83 -18.48 4.22
CA GLU A 87 6.96 -19.35 4.55
C GLU A 87 7.44 -19.21 6.00
N SER A 88 6.94 -18.21 6.73
CA SER A 88 7.17 -18.13 8.17
C SER A 88 6.43 -19.29 8.82
N GLY A 89 7.09 -20.12 9.63
CA GLY A 89 6.47 -21.25 10.38
C GLY A 89 5.36 -20.86 11.37
N THR A 90 4.77 -19.68 11.22
CA THR A 90 3.63 -19.12 11.92
C THR A 90 2.36 -19.94 11.64
N GLY A 91 1.47 -20.01 12.63
CA GLY A 91 0.25 -20.82 12.54
C GLY A 91 -0.63 -20.45 11.33
N ARG A 92 -1.17 -21.46 10.65
CA ARG A 92 -1.99 -21.30 9.42
C ARG A 92 -3.15 -20.30 9.56
N LEU A 93 -3.76 -20.22 10.75
CA LEU A 93 -4.84 -19.26 11.03
C LEU A 93 -4.37 -17.80 10.93
N PHE A 94 -3.14 -17.52 11.34
CA PHE A 94 -2.56 -16.18 11.23
C PHE A 94 -2.35 -15.81 9.76
N VAL A 95 -1.78 -16.74 8.97
CA VAL A 95 -1.59 -16.54 7.53
C VAL A 95 -2.92 -16.27 6.82
N VAL A 96 -3.97 -17.01 7.17
CA VAL A 96 -5.33 -16.77 6.64
C VAL A 96 -5.85 -15.39 7.05
N GLY A 97 -5.70 -14.99 8.31
CA GLY A 97 -6.10 -13.67 8.79
C GLY A 97 -5.39 -12.54 8.04
N VAL A 98 -4.07 -12.65 7.87
CA VAL A 98 -3.26 -11.68 7.13
C VAL A 98 -3.64 -11.66 5.65
N ALA A 99 -3.91 -12.82 5.04
CA ALA A 99 -4.35 -12.90 3.66
C ALA A 99 -5.72 -12.20 3.45
N ILE A 100 -6.67 -12.39 4.36
CA ILE A 100 -7.98 -11.71 4.32
C ILE A 100 -7.81 -10.20 4.50
N GLY A 101 -6.95 -9.77 5.43
CA GLY A 101 -6.63 -8.36 5.63
C GLY A 101 -5.97 -7.73 4.40
N GLY A 102 -4.98 -8.42 3.83
CA GLY A 102 -4.30 -8.00 2.60
C GLY A 102 -5.24 -7.93 1.40
N LEU A 103 -6.12 -8.92 1.23
CA LEU A 103 -7.15 -8.91 0.19
C LEU A 103 -8.10 -7.72 0.34
N SER A 104 -8.51 -7.42 1.57
CA SER A 104 -9.40 -6.29 1.88
C SER A 104 -8.75 -4.95 1.52
N LEU A 105 -7.46 -4.78 1.87
CA LEU A 105 -6.67 -3.62 1.46
C LEU A 105 -6.56 -3.53 -0.07
N GLY A 106 -6.29 -4.65 -0.74
CA GLY A 106 -6.23 -4.70 -2.20
C GLY A 106 -7.54 -4.29 -2.86
N LEU A 107 -8.67 -4.79 -2.37
CA LEU A 107 -10.00 -4.42 -2.87
C LEU A 107 -10.32 -2.93 -2.63
N MET A 108 -9.96 -2.39 -1.47
CA MET A 108 -10.07 -0.95 -1.22
C MET A 108 -9.19 -0.15 -2.19
N GLY A 109 -7.99 -0.64 -2.47
CA GLY A 109 -7.09 -0.03 -3.44
C GLY A 109 -7.66 -0.03 -4.87
N VAL A 110 -8.25 -1.15 -5.29
CA VAL A 110 -8.94 -1.26 -6.59
C VAL A 110 -10.14 -0.31 -6.67
N ASP A 111 -10.92 -0.19 -5.60
CA ASP A 111 -12.04 0.77 -5.54
C ASP A 111 -11.55 2.21 -5.71
N MET A 112 -10.46 2.59 -5.04
CA MET A 112 -9.87 3.92 -5.21
C MET A 112 -9.29 4.14 -6.60
N LEU A 113 -8.65 3.12 -7.18
CA LEU A 113 -7.97 3.20 -8.47
C LEU A 113 -8.96 3.28 -9.65
N VAL A 114 -9.94 2.38 -9.68
CA VAL A 114 -10.86 2.18 -10.83
C VAL A 114 -12.20 2.87 -10.61
N TYR A 115 -12.74 2.76 -9.39
CA TYR A 115 -14.09 3.24 -9.07
C TYR A 115 -14.11 4.58 -8.34
N HIS A 116 -12.95 5.21 -8.15
CA HIS A 116 -12.78 6.50 -7.50
C HIS A 116 -13.34 6.56 -6.07
N GLY A 117 -13.26 5.44 -5.34
CA GLY A 117 -13.72 5.35 -3.96
C GLY A 117 -15.25 5.20 -3.82
N LYS A 118 -15.97 4.97 -4.93
CA LYS A 118 -17.44 4.93 -4.95
C LYS A 118 -18.02 3.91 -3.95
N TYR A 119 -17.38 2.75 -3.80
CA TYR A 119 -17.93 1.66 -2.99
C TYR A 119 -17.42 1.66 -1.55
N THR A 120 -16.22 2.17 -1.30
CA THR A 120 -15.64 2.21 0.06
C THR A 120 -15.85 3.54 0.78
N ARG A 121 -16.05 4.64 0.03
CA ARG A 121 -16.15 5.98 0.61
C ARG A 121 -17.52 6.65 0.41
N ASN A 122 -18.53 5.90 -0.10
CA ASN A 122 -19.92 6.33 -0.34
C ASN A 122 -20.11 7.53 -1.29
N GLU A 123 -19.05 8.26 -1.63
CA GLU A 123 -19.02 9.39 -2.57
C GLU A 123 -17.84 9.22 -3.54
N ARG A 124 -18.05 9.62 -4.80
CA ARG A 124 -17.00 9.58 -5.83
C ARG A 124 -16.01 10.72 -5.61
N LEU A 125 -14.75 10.37 -5.41
CA LEU A 125 -13.67 11.33 -5.17
C LEU A 125 -13.28 12.17 -6.39
N ASP A 126 -13.82 11.88 -7.59
CA ASP A 126 -13.63 12.73 -8.78
C ASP A 126 -14.59 13.92 -8.85
N ARG A 127 -15.66 13.88 -8.04
CA ARG A 127 -16.79 14.81 -8.15
C ARG A 127 -16.58 16.08 -7.32
N ASP A 128 -15.73 16.01 -6.30
CA ASP A 128 -15.30 17.14 -5.46
C ASP A 128 -14.00 17.80 -5.98
N GLY A 129 -13.61 17.49 -7.22
CA GLY A 129 -12.45 18.07 -7.89
C GLY A 129 -12.74 19.39 -8.62
N THR A 130 -13.26 20.38 -7.89
CA THR A 130 -13.08 21.82 -8.19
C THR A 130 -12.83 22.57 -6.90
#